data_AF-D0LFX4-F1
#
_entry.id   AF-D0LFX4-F1
#
_cell.length_a   1.000
_cell.length_b   1.000
_cell.length_c   1.000
_cell.angle_alpha   90.00
_cell.angle_beta   90.00
_cell.angle_gamma   90.00
#
_symmetry.space_group_name_H-M   'P 1'
#
loop_
_entity.id
_entity.type
_entity.pdbx_description
1 polymer ?
#
loop_
_entity_poly.entity_id
_entity_poly.type
_entity_poly.pdbx_seq_one_letter_code
_entity_poly.pdbx_strand_id
1 'polypeptide(L)'
;MPHIRLNQEWSQLMDSYEDDHRDPRNQACHKVGIPLIAGSLPVGASIVGLPLAAAMFTTGWTLQFVGHAFEGKRPSFVSDKRALVVGLLWWMKKVGVDIETTQSA
;
A
#
# COMPACT_ATOMS: atom_id res chain seq x y z
N MET A 1 16.52 -8.59 -11.42
CA MET A 1 15.21 -8.10 -10.94
C MET A 1 15.27 -6.59 -10.89
N PRO A 2 14.16 -5.85 -11.04
CA PRO A 2 14.19 -4.40 -10.86
C PRO A 2 14.70 -4.06 -9.45
N HIS A 3 15.68 -3.17 -9.38
CA HIS A 3 16.30 -2.69 -8.14
C HIS A 3 15.98 -1.20 -8.00
N ILE A 4 15.32 -0.82 -6.91
CA ILE A 4 14.86 0.55 -6.64
C ILE A 4 15.55 1.03 -5.37
N ARG A 5 16.33 2.11 -5.47
CA ARG A 5 16.96 2.75 -4.32
C ARG A 5 16.15 3.99 -3.89
N LEU A 6 15.63 3.97 -2.67
CA LEU A 6 14.94 5.11 -2.08
C LEU A 6 15.95 6.10 -1.50
N ASN A 7 15.72 7.40 -1.68
CA ASN A 7 16.48 8.43 -0.97
C ASN A 7 16.11 8.43 0.53
N GLN A 8 16.77 9.29 1.32
CA GLN A 8 16.54 9.39 2.77
C GLN A 8 15.07 9.68 3.12
N GLU A 9 14.45 10.64 2.44
CA GLU A 9 13.06 11.04 2.69
C GLU A 9 12.06 9.89 2.47
N TRP A 10 12.17 9.19 1.34
CA TRP A 10 11.29 8.06 1.02
C TRP A 10 11.58 6.83 1.89
N SER A 11 12.83 6.67 2.34
CA SER A 11 13.19 5.62 3.29
C SER A 11 12.53 5.87 4.65
N GLN A 12 12.56 7.11 5.15
CA GLN A 12 11.87 7.49 6.40
C GLN A 12 10.35 7.31 6.33
N LEU A 13 9.75 7.61 5.17
CA LEU A 13 8.33 7.35 4.96
C LEU A 13 8.02 5.85 4.95
N MET A 14 8.89 5.03 4.35
CA MET A 14 8.76 3.57 4.38
C MET A 14 8.87 3.03 5.81
N ASP A 15 9.85 3.50 6.58
CA ASP A 15 10.06 3.07 7.97
C ASP A 15 8.84 3.45 8.84
N SER A 16 8.36 4.68 8.71
CA SER A 16 7.14 5.14 9.41
C SER A 16 5.90 4.32 9.00
N TYR A 17 5.78 4.00 7.70
CA TYR A 17 4.69 3.17 7.20
C TYR A 17 4.76 1.76 7.78
N GLU A 18 5.94 1.11 7.80
CA GLU A 18 6.10 -0.22 8.37
C GLU A 18 5.80 -0.22 9.89
N ASP A 19 6.16 0.84 10.60
CA ASP A 19 5.85 1.02 12.03
C ASP A 19 4.37 1.21 12.31
N ASP A 20 3.64 1.88 11.43
CA ASP A 20 2.18 2.03 11.51
C ASP A 20 1.41 0.76 11.17
N HIS A 21 2.06 -0.26 10.58
CA HIS A 21 1.43 -1.49 10.10
C HIS A 21 2.14 -2.73 10.65
N ARG A 22 2.17 -2.90 11.97
CA ARG A 22 2.85 -4.03 12.63
C ARG A 22 1.93 -5.23 12.85
N ASP A 23 0.61 -5.03 12.95
CA ASP A 23 -0.33 -6.13 13.16
C ASP A 23 -0.39 -7.03 11.92
N PRO A 24 -0.24 -8.37 12.06
CA PRO A 24 -0.24 -9.29 10.94
C PRO A 24 -1.58 -9.32 10.18
N ARG A 25 -2.71 -9.04 10.84
CA ARG A 25 -4.03 -8.95 10.21
C ARG A 25 -4.12 -7.69 9.37
N ASN A 26 -3.59 -6.58 9.87
CA ASN A 26 -3.46 -5.33 9.12
C ASN A 26 -2.63 -5.56 7.85
N GLN A 27 -1.45 -6.14 7.99
CA GLN A 27 -0.60 -6.46 6.85
C GLN A 27 -1.27 -7.42 5.85
N ALA A 28 -2.03 -8.42 6.32
CA ALA A 28 -2.74 -9.36 5.45
C ALA A 28 -3.84 -8.65 4.65
N CYS A 29 -4.67 -7.82 5.31
CA CYS A 29 -5.65 -6.98 4.66
C CYS A 29 -4.99 -6.07 3.61
N HIS A 30 -3.86 -5.44 3.94
CA HIS A 30 -3.14 -4.53 3.04
C HIS A 30 -2.52 -5.25 1.84
N LYS A 31 -1.96 -6.45 2.04
CA LYS A 31 -1.39 -7.26 0.94
C LYS A 31 -2.41 -7.62 -0.13
N VAL A 32 -3.69 -7.74 0.24
CA VAL A 32 -4.79 -8.01 -0.69
C VAL A 32 -5.44 -6.71 -1.18
N GLY A 33 -5.67 -5.73 -0.31
CA GLY A 33 -6.37 -4.50 -0.65
C GLY A 33 -5.58 -3.59 -1.59
N ILE A 34 -4.27 -3.44 -1.39
CA ILE A 34 -3.41 -2.59 -2.24
C ILE A 34 -3.47 -3.00 -3.73
N PRO A 35 -3.24 -4.28 -4.11
CA PRO A 35 -3.31 -4.66 -5.52
C PRO A 35 -4.73 -4.58 -6.10
N LEU A 36 -5.79 -4.76 -5.29
CA LEU A 36 -7.16 -4.53 -5.74
C LEU A 36 -7.40 -3.06 -6.10
N ILE A 37 -6.95 -2.13 -5.24
CA ILE A 37 -7.05 -0.69 -5.51
C ILE A 37 -6.21 -0.32 -6.73
N ALA A 38 -4.93 -0.71 -6.76
CA ALA A 38 -4.04 -0.38 -7.87
C ALA A 38 -4.52 -0.97 -9.20
N GLY A 39 -4.98 -2.23 -9.20
CA GLY A 39 -5.50 -2.93 -10.37
C GLY A 39 -6.86 -2.40 -10.84
N SER A 40 -7.67 -1.82 -9.97
CA SER A 40 -8.97 -1.25 -10.35
C SER A 40 -8.85 -0.11 -11.38
N LEU A 41 -7.75 0.65 -11.34
CA LEU A 41 -7.52 1.79 -12.23
C LEU A 41 -7.38 1.37 -13.71
N PRO A 42 -6.45 0.47 -14.10
CA PRO A 42 -6.37 0.00 -15.47
C PRO A 42 -7.59 -0.82 -15.89
N VAL A 43 -8.24 -1.55 -14.98
CA VAL A 43 -9.50 -2.27 -15.27
C VAL A 43 -10.61 -1.30 -15.64
N GLY A 44 -10.77 -0.20 -14.90
CA GLY A 44 -11.78 0.83 -15.18
C GLY A 44 -11.55 1.57 -16.50
N ALA A 45 -10.29 1.66 -16.94
CA ALA A 45 -9.91 2.20 -18.24
C ALA A 45 -10.07 1.20 -19.40
N SER A 46 -10.47 -0.05 -19.12
CA SER A 46 -10.62 -1.12 -20.12
C SER A 46 -12.08 -1.36 -20.53
N ILE A 47 -12.28 -2.20 -21.56
CA ILE A 47 -13.62 -2.63 -22.01
C ILE A 47 -14.38 -3.48 -20.98
N VAL A 48 -13.68 -4.07 -19.99
CA VAL A 48 -14.31 -4.81 -18.88
C VAL A 48 -15.12 -3.85 -17.99
N GLY A 49 -14.73 -2.58 -17.96
CA GLY A 49 -15.58 -1.47 -17.57
C GLY A 49 -15.63 -1.14 -16.08
N LEU A 50 -16.30 -0.02 -15.81
CA LEU A 50 -16.44 0.59 -14.48
C LEU A 50 -17.05 -0.32 -13.40
N PRO A 51 -18.00 -1.25 -13.66
CA PRO A 51 -18.59 -2.06 -12.60
C PRO A 51 -17.58 -2.94 -11.85
N LEU A 52 -16.70 -3.64 -12.58
CA LEU A 52 -15.67 -4.47 -11.95
C LEU A 52 -14.64 -3.61 -11.22
N ALA A 53 -14.21 -2.51 -11.84
CA ALA A 53 -13.28 -1.56 -11.23
C ALA A 53 -13.82 -0.98 -9.91
N ALA A 54 -15.10 -0.59 -9.89
CA ALA A 54 -15.76 -0.08 -8.70
C ALA A 54 -15.80 -1.15 -7.58
N ALA A 55 -16.15 -2.40 -7.91
CA ALA A 55 -16.14 -3.48 -6.94
C ALA A 55 -14.73 -3.72 -6.36
N MET A 56 -13.70 -3.80 -7.21
CA MET A 56 -12.31 -3.96 -6.78
C MET A 56 -11.85 -2.79 -5.89
N PHE A 57 -12.14 -1.56 -6.30
CA PHE A 57 -11.75 -0.34 -5.58
C PHE A 57 -12.41 -0.30 -4.20
N THR A 58 -13.73 -0.49 -4.13
CA THR A 58 -14.47 -0.46 -2.85
C THR A 58 -14.04 -1.61 -1.94
N THR A 59 -13.94 -2.85 -2.44
CA THR A 59 -13.47 -3.98 -1.63
C THR A 59 -12.04 -3.77 -1.14
N GLY A 60 -11.15 -3.28 -2.01
CA GLY A 60 -9.77 -2.98 -1.64
C GLY A 60 -9.70 -1.97 -0.49
N TRP A 61 -10.42 -0.85 -0.59
CA TRP A 61 -10.49 0.15 0.48
C TRP A 61 -11.13 -0.38 1.77
N THR A 62 -12.19 -1.19 1.68
CA THR A 62 -12.78 -1.83 2.86
C THR A 62 -11.75 -2.67 3.59
N LEU A 63 -10.94 -3.46 2.87
CA LEU A 63 -9.86 -4.24 3.48
C LEU A 63 -8.83 -3.34 4.17
N GLN A 64 -8.41 -2.24 3.54
CA GLN A 64 -7.47 -1.28 4.16
C GLN A 64 -8.03 -0.76 5.50
N PHE A 65 -9.28 -0.31 5.53
CA PHE A 65 -9.88 0.23 6.75
C PHE A 65 -10.09 -0.82 7.83
N VAL A 66 -10.45 -2.06 7.46
CA VAL A 66 -10.55 -3.17 8.41
C VAL A 66 -9.18 -3.50 8.99
N GLY A 67 -8.12 -3.49 8.19
CA GLY A 67 -6.75 -3.67 8.66
C GLY A 67 -6.36 -2.65 9.72
N HIS A 68 -6.62 -1.37 9.47
CA HIS A 68 -6.41 -0.31 10.45
C HIS A 68 -7.30 -0.41 11.69
N ALA A 69 -8.52 -0.94 11.57
CA ALA A 69 -9.38 -1.20 12.72
C ALA A 69 -8.76 -2.26 13.65
N PHE A 70 -8.05 -3.26 13.11
CA PHE A 70 -7.30 -4.23 13.92
C PHE A 70 -6.04 -3.64 14.56
N GLU A 71 -5.32 -2.78 13.84
CA GLU A 71 -4.12 -2.11 14.33
C GLU A 71 -4.42 -1.07 15.43
N GLY A 72 -5.59 -0.42 15.37
CA GLY A 72 -5.97 0.67 16.27
C GLY A 72 -5.29 2.01 15.95
N LYS A 73 -4.45 2.06 14.91
CA LYS A 73 -3.82 3.28 14.38
C LYS A 73 -4.62 3.85 13.22
N ARG A 74 -4.58 5.17 13.06
CA ARG A 74 -5.21 5.84 11.91
C ARG A 74 -4.46 5.52 10.62
N PRO A 75 -5.12 5.55 9.45
CA PRO A 75 -4.45 5.38 8.17
C PRO A 75 -3.36 6.44 7.94
N SER A 76 -2.13 6.03 7.64
CA SER A 76 -0.97 6.93 7.53
C SER A 76 -1.16 8.03 6.46
N PHE A 77 -1.98 7.78 5.44
CA PHE A 77 -2.29 8.78 4.40
C PHE A 77 -3.07 10.00 4.90
N VAL A 78 -3.70 9.90 6.08
CA VAL A 78 -4.38 11.02 6.74
C VAL A 78 -3.35 12.06 7.19
N SER A 79 -2.19 11.61 7.67
CA SER A 79 -1.07 12.48 8.07
C SER A 79 -0.27 12.94 6.86
N ASP A 80 0.01 12.02 5.93
CA ASP A 80 0.79 12.31 4.73
C ASP A 80 0.32 11.49 3.53
N LYS A 81 -0.24 12.16 2.52
CA LYS A 81 -0.79 11.53 1.30
C LYS A 81 0.25 10.69 0.53
N ARG A 82 1.55 10.95 0.70
CA ARG A 82 2.61 10.14 0.10
C ARG A 82 2.58 8.69 0.58
N ALA A 83 1.99 8.42 1.75
CA ALA A 83 1.78 7.07 2.25
C ALA A 83 0.95 6.17 1.30
N LEU A 84 0.15 6.74 0.40
CA LEU A 84 -0.54 5.98 -0.66
C LEU A 84 0.46 5.35 -1.64
N VAL A 85 1.50 6.10 -2.02
CA VAL A 85 2.57 5.62 -2.90
C VAL A 85 3.50 4.67 -2.12
N VAL A 86 3.82 5.00 -0.88
CA VAL A 86 4.65 4.14 -0.01
C VAL A 86 3.97 2.80 0.25
N GLY A 87 2.64 2.77 0.42
CA GLY A 87 1.90 1.52 0.51
C GLY A 87 2.10 0.63 -0.72
N LEU A 88 2.07 1.20 -1.92
CA LEU A 88 2.35 0.44 -3.15
C LEU A 88 3.80 -0.07 -3.20
N LEU A 89 4.78 0.75 -2.80
CA LEU A 89 6.18 0.33 -2.70
C LEU A 89 6.36 -0.80 -1.66
N TRP A 90 5.71 -0.69 -0.51
CA TRP A 90 5.71 -1.73 0.52
C TRP A 90 5.15 -3.04 -0.02
N TRP A 91 4.03 -2.99 -0.76
CA TRP A 91 3.46 -4.16 -1.40
C TRP A 91 4.43 -4.77 -2.43
N MET A 92 5.04 -3.94 -3.27
CA MET A 92 6.07 -4.37 -4.24
C MET A 92 7.24 -5.09 -3.55
N LYS A 93 7.74 -4.55 -2.44
CA LYS A 93 8.77 -5.19 -1.60
C LYS A 93 8.29 -6.55 -1.08
N LYS A 94 7.04 -6.67 -0.62
CA LYS A 94 6.47 -7.94 -0.12
C LYS A 94 6.29 -9.00 -1.20
N VAL A 95 6.13 -8.62 -2.47
CA VAL A 95 6.02 -9.57 -3.61
C VAL A 95 7.36 -9.85 -4.29
N GLY A 96 8.47 -9.32 -3.76
CA GLY A 96 9.83 -9.68 -4.16
C GLY A 96 10.56 -8.66 -5.05
N VAL A 97 10.05 -7.43 -5.19
CA VAL A 97 10.83 -6.34 -5.78
C VAL A 97 11.93 -5.92 -4.81
N ASP A 98 13.15 -5.77 -5.32
CA ASP A 98 14.29 -5.32 -4.52
C ASP A 98 14.20 -3.80 -4.31
N ILE A 99 13.82 -3.40 -3.10
CA ILE A 99 13.72 -2.00 -2.68
C ILE A 99 14.72 -1.74 -1.57
N GLU A 100 15.79 -1.02 -1.91
CA GLU A 100 16.86 -0.62 -1.00
C GLU A 100 16.49 0.71 -0.32
N THR A 101 16.41 0.71 1.00
CA THR A 101 16.27 1.92 1.81
C THR A 101 17.65 2.48 2.14
N THR A 102 17.80 3.80 2.05
CA THR A 102 18.98 4.47 2.59
C THR A 102 18.86 4.50 4.11
N GLN A 103 19.86 3.99 4.84
CA GLN A 103 19.90 4.14 6.30
C GLN A 103 19.86 5.63 6.66
N SER A 104 18.90 6.03 7.49
CA SER A 104 18.96 7.34 8.13
C SER A 104 20.16 7.33 9.07
N ALA A 105 21.14 8.20 8.81
CA ALA A 105 22.26 8.45 9.71
C ALA A 105 21.79 9.01 11.07
#